data_AF-A0A080ZDI9-F1
#
_entry.id   AF-A0A080ZDI9-F1
#
_cell.length_a   1.000
_cell.length_b   1.000
_cell.length_c   1.000
_cell.angle_alpha   90.00
_cell.angle_beta   90.00
_cell.angle_gamma   90.00
#
_symmetry.space_group_name_H-M   'P 1'
#
loop_
_entity.id
_entity.type
_entity.pdbx_description
1 polymer ?
#
loop_
_entity_poly.entity_id
_entity_poly.type
_entity_poly.pdbx_seq_one_letter_code
_entity_poly.pdbx_strand_id
1 'polypeptide(L)'
;MQLEEGLRKRDEHDEGKDRHSATPRSSSGWSSAFHGATNYEHWVKLIALGSLGVWMIFVLFFWHTGVAPAPVAKQTAAKTKNINAEPSILGGFPEETSFIVFGDFGTGDENQRRVALALENFTATMDPPPTFVLSTGDQIYEHGIESVNDPLLSTRFEKMYTSPKLQIPWYVAIGNHDCEGSIDAMLQYAEKKDSLWYMPRRYYSIDRPVAPKTILRLVVIDACDLVCGREPRDVRCTDRMNEQSSVKTRQSQYEWIERTLSAGKPSGVEQMWTIVMGHWGVYSFAGNADTPELIDMLDPMLKKYKVHAYFNGHDHSMQHVRKVDNDGLVRNYFVSGAGGYRIHTLQPKARANPDLVHAALTHGFMSVHMTRTRFRVQLVDDTGEILYTTDVRYD
;
A
#
# COMPACT_ATOMS: atom_id res chain seq x y z
N MET A 1 -59.63 -5.46 2.09
CA MET A 1 -60.88 -5.86 1.41
C MET A 1 -60.46 -6.47 0.07
N GLN A 2 -60.60 -7.80 -0.03
CA GLN A 2 -60.57 -8.71 -1.20
C GLN A 2 -59.32 -8.71 -2.13
N LEU A 3 -58.56 -9.82 -2.32
CA LEU A 3 -58.86 -11.10 -3.05
C LEU A 3 -59.14 -10.83 -4.56
N GLU A 4 -58.59 -11.48 -5.59
CA GLU A 4 -58.15 -12.87 -5.91
C GLU A 4 -57.29 -12.78 -7.21
N GLU A 5 -56.25 -13.58 -7.46
CA GLU A 5 -56.21 -14.98 -7.97
C GLU A 5 -56.71 -15.19 -9.43
N GLY A 6 -55.96 -15.95 -10.24
CA GLY A 6 -56.34 -16.25 -11.61
C GLY A 6 -55.31 -16.98 -12.49
N LEU A 7 -54.85 -18.16 -12.07
CA LEU A 7 -54.24 -19.17 -12.94
C LEU A 7 -55.34 -19.86 -13.79
N ARG A 8 -55.14 -20.05 -15.11
CA ARG A 8 -55.76 -21.20 -15.81
C ARG A 8 -54.96 -21.69 -17.03
N LYS A 9 -54.73 -23.01 -17.02
CA LYS A 9 -54.14 -23.87 -18.05
C LYS A 9 -55.19 -24.38 -19.04
N ARG A 10 -54.69 -24.71 -20.24
CA ARG A 10 -54.96 -25.86 -21.17
C ARG A 10 -56.38 -26.17 -21.65
N ASP A 11 -56.44 -26.50 -22.96
CA ASP A 11 -57.00 -27.71 -23.61
C ASP A 11 -56.29 -27.77 -25.02
N GLU A 12 -55.58 -28.81 -25.50
CA GLU A 12 -55.96 -30.16 -26.01
C GLU A 12 -57.14 -30.10 -27.02
N HIS A 13 -57.22 -30.76 -28.18
CA HIS A 13 -56.48 -31.80 -28.95
C HIS A 13 -57.23 -31.91 -30.32
N ASP A 14 -56.57 -32.21 -31.47
CA ASP A 14 -57.10 -33.07 -32.59
C ASP A 14 -56.14 -33.04 -33.82
N GLU A 15 -55.55 -34.17 -34.23
CA GLU A 15 -55.94 -35.05 -35.37
C GLU A 15 -55.77 -34.39 -36.76
N GLY A 16 -55.16 -34.93 -37.81
CA GLY A 16 -54.56 -36.23 -38.11
C GLY A 16 -54.40 -36.33 -39.65
N LYS A 17 -53.24 -36.83 -40.10
CA LYS A 17 -52.96 -37.61 -41.34
C LYS A 17 -53.29 -37.09 -42.77
N ASP A 18 -52.22 -37.13 -43.59
CA ASP A 18 -52.04 -38.02 -44.79
C ASP A 18 -51.74 -37.38 -46.17
N ARG A 19 -50.60 -37.83 -46.74
CA ARG A 19 -50.34 -38.32 -48.13
C ARG A 19 -49.87 -37.39 -49.29
N HIS A 20 -48.73 -37.83 -49.86
CA HIS A 20 -48.39 -38.03 -51.30
C HIS A 20 -48.29 -36.78 -52.23
N SER A 21 -47.38 -36.64 -53.21
CA SER A 21 -46.54 -37.58 -53.98
C SER A 21 -45.53 -36.87 -54.90
N ALA A 22 -44.43 -37.59 -55.18
CA ALA A 22 -43.70 -37.77 -56.45
C ALA A 22 -42.73 -36.71 -57.05
N THR A 23 -41.52 -37.23 -57.29
CA THR A 23 -40.29 -36.80 -57.99
C THR A 23 -40.42 -36.77 -59.54
N PRO A 24 -39.43 -36.25 -60.33
CA PRO A 24 -38.25 -37.06 -60.73
C PRO A 24 -36.91 -36.31 -60.94
N ARG A 25 -35.84 -37.13 -61.03
CA ARG A 25 -34.42 -36.87 -61.37
C ARG A 25 -34.17 -36.66 -62.88
N SER A 26 -33.08 -35.89 -63.17
CA SER A 26 -32.01 -36.04 -64.21
C SER A 26 -32.40 -36.19 -65.70
N SER A 27 -31.68 -35.71 -66.73
CA SER A 27 -30.24 -35.47 -66.93
C SER A 27 -29.94 -34.69 -68.23
N SER A 28 -28.72 -34.14 -68.30
CA SER A 28 -27.77 -34.06 -69.44
C SER A 28 -27.93 -33.08 -70.62
N GLY A 29 -26.83 -32.35 -70.88
CA GLY A 29 -26.38 -31.89 -72.22
C GLY A 29 -26.09 -30.38 -72.32
N TRP A 30 -24.89 -29.88 -71.96
CA TRP A 30 -23.77 -29.44 -72.86
C TRP A 30 -24.17 -28.28 -73.81
N SER A 31 -23.46 -27.15 -73.99
CA SER A 31 -22.02 -26.86 -73.92
C SER A 31 -21.72 -25.34 -74.05
N SER A 32 -20.58 -24.92 -73.47
CA SER A 32 -19.67 -23.83 -73.91
C SER A 32 -20.18 -22.37 -73.84
N ALA A 33 -19.40 -21.34 -73.47
CA ALA A 33 -17.96 -21.18 -73.42
C ALA A 33 -17.60 -19.99 -72.50
N PHE A 34 -16.45 -20.12 -71.84
CA PHE A 34 -15.35 -19.14 -71.77
C PHE A 34 -15.68 -17.65 -71.84
N HIS A 35 -15.20 -16.87 -70.86
CA HIS A 35 -14.38 -15.65 -71.03
C HIS A 35 -14.00 -14.96 -69.68
N GLY A 36 -14.47 -15.45 -68.52
CA GLY A 36 -14.22 -14.77 -67.21
C GLY A 36 -13.09 -15.31 -66.32
N ALA A 37 -12.68 -16.58 -66.47
CA ALA A 37 -11.83 -17.26 -65.47
C ALA A 37 -10.31 -17.01 -65.64
N THR A 38 -9.85 -16.65 -66.83
CA THR A 38 -8.41 -16.50 -67.13
C THR A 38 -7.81 -15.20 -66.60
N ASN A 39 -8.62 -14.15 -66.43
CA ASN A 39 -8.14 -12.86 -65.92
C ASN A 39 -7.97 -12.87 -64.39
N TYR A 40 -8.83 -13.58 -63.66
CA TYR A 40 -8.76 -13.63 -62.20
C TYR A 40 -7.48 -14.33 -61.69
N GLU A 41 -7.13 -15.49 -62.25
CA GLU A 41 -5.90 -16.18 -61.87
C GLU A 41 -4.64 -15.37 -62.19
N HIS A 42 -4.65 -14.63 -63.31
CA HIS A 42 -3.50 -13.82 -63.70
C HIS A 42 -3.31 -12.64 -62.72
N TRP A 43 -4.39 -11.98 -62.32
CA TRP A 43 -4.36 -10.90 -61.33
C TRP A 43 -3.99 -11.40 -59.93
N VAL A 44 -4.49 -12.56 -59.50
CA VAL A 44 -4.11 -13.15 -58.20
C VAL A 44 -2.63 -13.52 -58.17
N LYS A 45 -2.08 -14.08 -59.26
CA LYS A 45 -0.65 -14.40 -59.36
C LYS A 45 0.23 -13.14 -59.37
N LEU A 46 -0.19 -12.08 -60.06
CA LEU A 46 0.53 -10.79 -60.07
C LEU A 46 0.51 -10.11 -58.70
N ILE A 47 -0.62 -10.11 -57.99
CA ILE A 47 -0.72 -9.55 -56.63
C ILE A 47 0.11 -10.37 -55.64
N ALA A 48 0.08 -11.70 -55.74
CA ALA A 48 0.88 -12.58 -54.88
C ALA A 48 2.39 -12.44 -55.10
N LEU A 49 2.83 -12.24 -56.34
CA LEU A 49 4.24 -11.97 -56.66
C LEU A 49 4.67 -10.57 -56.19
N GLY A 50 3.78 -9.58 -56.31
CA GLY A 50 4.01 -8.22 -55.80
C GLY A 50 4.14 -8.18 -54.28
N SER A 51 3.27 -8.89 -53.55
CA SER A 51 3.32 -8.95 -52.08
C SER A 51 4.53 -9.73 -51.57
N LEU A 52 4.97 -10.77 -52.27
CA LEU A 52 6.22 -11.49 -51.93
C LEU A 52 7.46 -10.61 -52.16
N GLY A 53 7.47 -9.81 -53.23
CA GLY A 53 8.55 -8.86 -53.52
C GLY A 53 8.66 -7.76 -52.46
N VAL A 54 7.53 -7.19 -52.04
CA VAL A 54 7.49 -6.19 -50.96
C VAL A 54 7.92 -6.81 -49.63
N TRP A 55 7.52 -8.06 -49.34
CA TRP A 55 7.92 -8.76 -48.12
C TRP A 55 9.42 -9.08 -48.10
N MET A 56 10.00 -9.50 -49.23
CA MET A 56 11.44 -9.73 -49.33
C MET A 56 12.26 -8.44 -49.20
N ILE A 57 11.79 -7.33 -49.77
CA ILE A 57 12.43 -6.01 -49.57
C ILE A 57 12.36 -5.62 -48.08
N PHE A 58 11.23 -5.85 -47.40
CA PHE A 58 11.07 -5.55 -45.98
C PHE A 58 12.02 -6.39 -45.09
N VAL A 59 12.17 -7.69 -45.40
CA VAL A 59 13.10 -8.59 -44.71
C VAL A 59 14.55 -8.22 -44.97
N LEU A 60 14.91 -7.88 -46.21
CA LEU A 60 16.27 -7.44 -46.56
C LEU A 60 16.61 -6.08 -45.93
N PHE A 61 15.65 -5.16 -45.82
CA PHE A 61 15.83 -3.89 -45.10
C PHE A 61 16.07 -4.14 -43.61
N PHE A 62 15.29 -5.02 -42.97
CA PHE A 62 15.49 -5.39 -41.56
C PHE A 62 16.81 -6.13 -41.30
N TRP A 63 17.32 -6.89 -42.27
CA TRP A 63 18.61 -7.58 -42.14
C TRP A 63 19.80 -6.63 -42.35
N HIS A 64 19.68 -5.63 -43.23
CA HIS A 64 20.75 -4.65 -43.50
C HIS A 64 20.76 -3.46 -42.54
N THR A 65 19.61 -3.08 -41.97
CA THR A 65 19.56 -2.09 -40.87
C THR A 65 19.58 -2.76 -39.51
N GLY A 66 20.21 -3.94 -39.41
CA GLY A 66 20.50 -4.61 -38.14
C GLY A 66 21.38 -3.73 -37.27
N VAL A 67 20.76 -2.74 -36.62
CA VAL A 67 21.24 -2.14 -35.39
C VAL A 67 21.44 -3.34 -34.48
N ALA A 68 22.69 -3.69 -34.22
CA ALA A 68 23.02 -4.70 -33.24
C ALA A 68 22.16 -4.39 -32.01
N PRO A 69 21.36 -5.34 -31.49
CA PRO A 69 20.67 -5.11 -30.23
C PRO A 69 21.77 -4.67 -29.27
N ALA A 70 21.61 -3.47 -28.70
CA ALA A 70 22.51 -2.98 -27.67
C ALA A 70 22.75 -4.15 -26.72
N PRO A 71 24.01 -4.44 -26.34
CA PRO A 71 24.30 -5.58 -25.50
C PRO A 71 23.33 -5.51 -24.34
N VAL A 72 22.43 -6.51 -24.25
CA VAL A 72 21.56 -6.66 -23.09
C VAL A 72 22.55 -6.67 -21.95
N ALA A 73 22.60 -5.55 -21.20
CA ALA A 73 23.44 -5.45 -20.05
C ALA A 73 23.09 -6.68 -19.25
N LYS A 74 24.05 -7.61 -19.14
CA LYS A 74 23.93 -8.72 -18.20
C LYS A 74 23.41 -8.05 -16.95
N GLN A 75 22.19 -8.39 -16.53
CA GLN A 75 21.73 -8.05 -15.20
C GLN A 75 22.87 -8.56 -14.32
N THR A 76 23.71 -7.63 -13.89
CA THR A 76 24.65 -7.87 -12.82
C THR A 76 23.73 -8.38 -11.74
N ALA A 77 23.88 -9.66 -11.40
CA ALA A 77 23.10 -10.32 -10.37
C ALA A 77 22.90 -9.29 -9.28
N ALA A 78 21.64 -8.84 -9.10
CA ALA A 78 21.34 -7.74 -8.21
C ALA A 78 22.06 -8.09 -6.92
N LYS A 79 23.06 -7.28 -6.53
CA LYS A 79 23.73 -7.46 -5.24
C LYS A 79 22.58 -7.60 -4.28
N THR A 80 22.40 -8.79 -3.72
CA THR A 80 21.30 -9.08 -2.80
C THR A 80 21.39 -8.01 -1.73
N LYS A 81 20.57 -6.97 -1.85
CA LYS A 81 20.60 -5.86 -0.92
C LYS A 81 20.05 -6.52 0.32
N ASN A 82 20.84 -6.63 1.38
CA ASN A 82 20.26 -7.00 2.66
C ASN A 82 19.39 -5.81 3.06
N ILE A 83 18.12 -5.84 2.64
CA ILE A 83 17.12 -4.79 2.87
C ILE A 83 16.96 -4.57 4.38
N ASN A 84 17.22 -5.64 5.16
CA ASN A 84 17.19 -5.67 6.61
C ASN A 84 18.51 -5.33 7.31
N ALA A 85 19.55 -4.92 6.57
CA ALA A 85 20.75 -4.39 7.22
C ALA A 85 20.40 -3.10 7.98
N GLU A 86 20.87 -3.01 9.23
CA GLU A 86 20.76 -1.76 9.97
C GLU A 86 21.45 -0.63 9.18
N PRO A 87 20.79 0.52 9.04
CA PRO A 87 21.40 1.69 8.45
C PRO A 87 22.60 2.10 9.27
N SER A 88 23.75 2.18 8.61
CA SER A 88 24.92 2.72 9.25
C SER A 88 25.07 4.19 8.90
N ILE A 89 25.23 5.03 9.93
CA ILE A 89 25.69 6.43 9.79
C ILE A 89 27.07 6.48 9.11
N LEU A 90 27.84 5.38 9.14
CA LEU A 90 29.12 5.25 8.44
C LEU A 90 28.96 5.17 6.91
N GLY A 91 27.74 4.88 6.41
CA GLY A 91 27.43 4.84 4.98
C GLY A 91 27.34 6.21 4.31
N GLY A 92 27.49 7.29 5.07
CA GLY A 92 27.35 8.67 4.59
C GLY A 92 25.95 9.24 4.79
N PHE A 93 25.82 10.55 4.53
CA PHE A 93 24.56 11.27 4.60
C PHE A 93 24.09 11.63 3.18
N PRO A 94 22.82 11.42 2.81
CA PRO A 94 22.28 11.93 1.56
C PRO A 94 22.08 13.45 1.64
N GLU A 95 21.79 14.11 0.51
CA GLU A 95 21.40 15.54 0.48
C GLU A 95 19.98 15.75 1.03
N GLU A 96 19.07 14.87 0.64
CA GLU A 96 17.66 14.85 1.04
C GLU A 96 17.12 13.43 0.86
N THR A 97 15.98 13.15 1.50
CA THR A 97 15.38 11.80 1.51
C THR A 97 13.89 11.88 1.36
N SER A 98 13.33 11.01 0.52
CA SER A 98 11.88 10.78 0.46
C SER A 98 11.52 9.41 1.02
N PHE A 99 10.30 9.29 1.57
CA PHE A 99 9.70 8.03 2.00
C PHE A 99 8.17 8.07 1.92
N ILE A 100 7.53 6.91 2.02
CA ILE A 100 6.07 6.75 1.99
C ILE A 100 5.56 6.37 3.38
N VAL A 101 4.33 6.79 3.74
CA VAL A 101 3.64 6.37 4.97
C VAL A 101 2.20 5.95 4.68
N PHE A 102 1.83 4.72 5.01
CA PHE A 102 0.46 4.23 4.92
C PHE A 102 0.28 2.91 5.68
N GLY A 103 -0.94 2.58 6.05
CA GLY A 103 -1.31 1.30 6.65
C GLY A 103 -2.72 0.91 6.26
N ASP A 104 -3.27 -0.10 6.93
CA ASP A 104 -4.67 -0.49 6.79
C ASP A 104 -5.00 -0.87 5.34
N PHE A 105 -4.06 -1.57 4.69
CA PHE A 105 -4.13 -1.92 3.28
C PHE A 105 -4.47 -3.39 3.02
N GLY A 106 -4.22 -4.29 3.96
CA GLY A 106 -4.08 -5.75 3.76
C GLY A 106 -5.32 -6.56 3.36
N THR A 107 -6.17 -6.05 2.48
CA THR A 107 -7.49 -6.61 2.13
C THR A 107 -7.42 -7.64 1.01
N GLY A 108 -6.46 -7.51 0.10
CA GLY A 108 -6.36 -8.27 -1.15
C GLY A 108 -7.39 -7.87 -2.21
N ASP A 109 -8.18 -6.82 -1.96
CA ASP A 109 -9.29 -6.42 -2.80
C ASP A 109 -8.90 -5.34 -3.83
N GLU A 110 -9.91 -4.82 -4.54
CA GLU A 110 -9.70 -3.82 -5.57
C GLU A 110 -9.31 -2.45 -5.03
N ASN A 111 -9.73 -2.09 -3.81
CA ASN A 111 -9.36 -0.82 -3.21
C ASN A 111 -7.86 -0.80 -2.89
N GLN A 112 -7.35 -1.89 -2.30
CA GLN A 112 -5.91 -2.05 -2.09
C GLN A 112 -5.15 -2.00 -3.42
N ARG A 113 -5.64 -2.67 -4.48
CA ARG A 113 -4.99 -2.64 -5.80
C ARG A 113 -4.89 -1.23 -6.37
N ARG A 114 -5.95 -0.41 -6.25
CA ARG A 114 -5.92 0.99 -6.71
C ARG A 114 -4.85 1.79 -5.97
N VAL A 115 -4.76 1.67 -4.64
CA VAL A 115 -3.71 2.33 -3.86
C VAL A 115 -2.32 1.84 -4.25
N ALA A 116 -2.13 0.53 -4.47
CA ALA A 116 -0.85 -0.03 -4.91
C ALA A 116 -0.41 0.50 -6.29
N LEU A 117 -1.35 0.64 -7.24
CA LEU A 117 -1.09 1.24 -8.55
C LEU A 117 -0.79 2.75 -8.43
N ALA A 118 -1.50 3.48 -7.57
CA ALA A 118 -1.24 4.88 -7.29
C ALA A 118 0.16 5.09 -6.69
N LEU A 119 0.57 4.24 -5.75
CA LEU A 119 1.92 4.21 -5.19
C LEU A 119 2.98 3.98 -6.27
N GLU A 120 2.79 2.98 -7.15
CA GLU A 120 3.71 2.71 -8.25
C GLU A 120 3.87 3.94 -9.15
N ASN A 121 2.76 4.52 -9.62
CA ASN A 121 2.78 5.67 -10.51
C ASN A 121 3.38 6.92 -9.84
N PHE A 122 2.98 7.20 -8.60
CA PHE A 122 3.46 8.37 -7.87
C PHE A 122 4.96 8.26 -7.59
N THR A 123 5.42 7.11 -7.06
CA THR A 123 6.84 6.90 -6.73
C THR A 123 7.76 6.86 -7.94
N ALA A 124 7.23 6.57 -9.14
CA ALA A 124 7.96 6.69 -10.39
C ALA A 124 8.34 8.14 -10.73
N THR A 125 7.58 9.12 -10.23
CA THR A 125 7.78 10.56 -10.47
C THR A 125 8.54 11.28 -9.35
N MET A 126 8.75 10.62 -8.20
CA MET A 126 9.43 11.21 -7.05
C MET A 126 10.93 11.38 -7.30
N ASP A 127 11.44 12.58 -6.98
CA ASP A 127 12.86 12.91 -6.96
C ASP A 127 13.19 13.66 -5.64
N PRO A 128 14.02 13.09 -4.75
CA PRO A 128 14.61 11.75 -4.84
C PRO A 128 13.53 10.65 -4.68
N PRO A 129 13.77 9.43 -5.22
CA PRO A 129 12.87 8.29 -5.04
C PRO A 129 12.76 7.90 -3.56
N PRO A 130 11.67 7.23 -3.16
CA PRO A 130 11.52 6.79 -1.78
C PRO A 130 12.60 5.78 -1.39
N THR A 131 13.09 5.89 -0.16
CA THR A 131 14.18 5.04 0.35
C THR A 131 13.70 4.00 1.37
N PHE A 132 12.53 4.21 1.96
CA PHE A 132 11.82 3.27 2.83
C PHE A 132 10.31 3.57 2.84
N VAL A 133 9.55 2.65 3.43
CA VAL A 133 8.11 2.81 3.73
C VAL A 133 7.91 2.74 5.24
N LEU A 134 7.05 3.59 5.78
CA LEU A 134 6.50 3.50 7.12
C LEU A 134 5.13 2.83 7.02
N SER A 135 5.05 1.56 7.43
CA SER A 135 3.80 0.80 7.44
C SER A 135 3.12 0.94 8.80
N THR A 136 1.98 1.63 8.85
CA THR A 136 1.33 2.02 10.12
C THR A 136 0.43 0.94 10.74
N GLY A 137 0.59 -0.33 10.37
CA GLY A 137 -0.16 -1.46 10.93
C GLY A 137 -1.29 -1.96 10.02
N ASP A 138 -1.88 -3.08 10.45
CA ASP A 138 -2.89 -3.86 9.75
C ASP A 138 -2.40 -4.30 8.36
N GLN A 139 -1.32 -5.08 8.40
CA GLN A 139 -0.63 -5.54 7.21
C GLN A 139 -1.49 -6.52 6.41
N ILE A 140 -2.25 -7.36 7.11
CA ILE A 140 -3.08 -8.43 6.55
C ILE A 140 -4.39 -8.51 7.35
N TYR A 141 -5.50 -8.15 6.70
CA TYR A 141 -6.84 -8.32 7.28
C TYR A 141 -7.34 -9.78 7.17
N GLU A 142 -8.35 -10.22 7.90
CA GLU A 142 -9.01 -9.54 9.01
C GLU A 142 -8.38 -9.93 10.36
N HIS A 143 -7.51 -10.94 10.41
CA HIS A 143 -7.00 -11.45 11.70
C HIS A 143 -5.50 -11.73 11.60
N GLY A 144 -4.77 -10.88 10.88
CA GLY A 144 -3.33 -11.00 10.70
C GLY A 144 -2.94 -12.28 9.97
N ILE A 145 -1.72 -12.73 10.24
CA ILE A 145 -1.19 -14.01 9.76
C ILE A 145 -1.04 -14.98 10.93
N GLU A 146 -1.29 -16.26 10.69
CA GLU A 146 -1.13 -17.31 11.73
C GLU A 146 0.22 -18.03 11.62
N SER A 147 0.91 -17.89 10.49
CA SER A 147 2.21 -18.51 10.27
C SER A 147 3.08 -17.74 9.27
N VAL A 148 4.37 -18.01 9.31
CA VAL A 148 5.36 -17.46 8.36
C VAL A 148 5.08 -17.81 6.89
N ASN A 149 4.25 -18.81 6.62
CA ASN A 149 3.88 -19.26 5.27
C ASN A 149 2.40 -19.04 4.96
N ASP A 150 1.75 -18.13 5.70
CA ASP A 150 0.34 -17.81 5.47
C ASP A 150 0.10 -17.39 4.00
N PRO A 151 -0.81 -18.07 3.27
CA PRO A 151 -1.05 -17.77 1.86
C PRO A 151 -1.58 -16.35 1.61
N LEU A 152 -2.13 -15.68 2.63
CA LEU A 152 -2.57 -14.28 2.52
C LEU A 152 -1.41 -13.33 2.25
N LEU A 153 -0.19 -13.61 2.74
CA LEU A 153 1.00 -12.81 2.46
C LEU A 153 1.26 -12.66 0.96
N SER A 154 1.11 -13.77 0.21
CA SER A 154 1.34 -13.75 -1.23
C SER A 154 0.33 -12.85 -1.96
N THR A 155 -0.95 -12.95 -1.60
CA THR A 155 -2.03 -12.28 -2.34
C THR A 155 -2.28 -10.84 -1.89
N ARG A 156 -1.92 -10.51 -0.64
CA ARG A 156 -2.22 -9.21 -0.02
C ARG A 156 -0.98 -8.35 0.23
N PHE A 157 0.22 -8.88 0.03
CA PHE A 157 1.45 -8.12 0.15
C PHE A 157 2.41 -8.37 -1.02
N GLU A 158 2.93 -9.60 -1.17
CA GLU A 158 4.06 -9.88 -2.07
C GLU A 158 3.73 -9.62 -3.55
N LYS A 159 2.55 -10.06 -4.02
CA LYS A 159 2.10 -9.80 -5.39
C LYS A 159 1.47 -8.42 -5.56
N MET A 160 1.14 -7.75 -4.46
CA MET A 160 0.51 -6.43 -4.50
C MET A 160 1.54 -5.33 -4.75
N TYR A 161 2.71 -5.42 -4.11
CA TYR A 161 3.72 -4.38 -4.13
C TYR A 161 5.01 -4.84 -4.83
N THR A 162 4.92 -5.04 -6.16
CA THR A 162 6.04 -5.57 -6.97
C THR A 162 6.86 -4.49 -7.68
N SER A 163 6.41 -3.23 -7.67
CA SER A 163 7.12 -2.11 -8.30
C SER A 163 8.56 -2.00 -7.79
N PRO A 164 9.57 -1.82 -8.68
CA PRO A 164 10.97 -1.66 -8.29
C PRO A 164 11.21 -0.52 -7.29
N LYS A 165 10.39 0.54 -7.33
CA LYS A 165 10.48 1.68 -6.41
C LYS A 165 9.99 1.36 -4.99
N LEU A 166 9.22 0.27 -4.84
CA LEU A 166 8.72 -0.21 -3.56
C LEU A 166 9.52 -1.42 -3.02
N GLN A 167 10.51 -1.92 -3.77
CA GLN A 167 11.49 -2.92 -3.31
C GLN A 167 12.56 -2.31 -2.40
N ILE A 168 12.09 -1.66 -1.34
CA ILE A 168 12.82 -0.91 -0.30
C ILE A 168 12.36 -1.43 1.08
N PRO A 169 13.06 -1.14 2.19
CA PRO A 169 12.60 -1.62 3.50
C PRO A 169 11.28 -0.96 3.93
N TRP A 170 10.38 -1.76 4.50
CA TRP A 170 9.14 -1.32 5.13
C TRP A 170 9.31 -1.45 6.64
N TYR A 171 9.32 -0.33 7.37
CA TYR A 171 9.28 -0.34 8.83
C TYR A 171 7.85 -0.59 9.27
N VAL A 172 7.64 -1.71 9.94
CA VAL A 172 6.31 -2.25 10.24
C VAL A 172 5.93 -1.95 11.68
N ALA A 173 4.83 -1.23 11.88
CA ALA A 173 4.08 -1.21 13.13
C ALA A 173 3.06 -2.37 13.16
N ILE A 174 2.72 -2.82 14.35
CA ILE A 174 1.71 -3.86 14.58
C ILE A 174 0.34 -3.20 14.72
N GLY A 175 -0.62 -3.60 13.89
CA GLY A 175 -2.02 -3.19 14.00
C GLY A 175 -2.89 -4.08 14.89
N ASN A 176 -4.15 -3.69 15.09
CA ASN A 176 -5.04 -4.49 15.92
C ASN A 176 -5.42 -5.80 15.24
N HIS A 177 -5.63 -5.80 13.92
CA HIS A 177 -5.89 -7.03 13.18
C HIS A 177 -4.66 -7.94 13.14
N ASP A 178 -3.46 -7.34 13.09
CA ASP A 178 -2.21 -8.09 13.17
C ASP A 178 -2.05 -8.82 14.53
N CYS A 179 -2.39 -8.15 15.65
CA CYS A 179 -2.32 -8.73 16.99
C CYS A 179 -3.50 -9.65 17.35
N GLU A 180 -4.52 -9.75 16.51
CA GLU A 180 -5.49 -10.86 16.54
C GLU A 180 -4.94 -12.15 15.91
N GLY A 181 -3.95 -12.00 15.02
CA GLY A 181 -3.17 -13.10 14.46
C GLY A 181 -1.98 -13.47 15.35
N SER A 182 -0.86 -13.85 14.74
CA SER A 182 0.38 -14.20 15.45
C SER A 182 1.47 -13.17 15.21
N ILE A 183 1.82 -12.41 16.25
CA ILE A 183 2.95 -11.47 16.18
C ILE A 183 4.29 -12.20 16.01
N ASP A 184 4.41 -13.41 16.57
CA ASP A 184 5.59 -14.27 16.34
C ASP A 184 5.71 -14.68 14.86
N ALA A 185 4.61 -14.94 14.16
CA ALA A 185 4.63 -15.20 12.73
C ALA A 185 5.08 -13.98 11.92
N MET A 186 4.69 -12.76 12.32
CA MET A 186 5.18 -11.52 11.68
C MET A 186 6.68 -11.35 11.83
N LEU A 187 7.21 -11.57 13.05
CA LEU A 187 8.64 -11.51 13.32
C LEU A 187 9.41 -12.54 12.47
N GLN A 188 8.93 -13.79 12.42
CA GLN A 188 9.53 -14.84 11.59
C GLN A 188 9.45 -14.52 10.09
N TYR A 189 8.37 -13.87 9.63
CA TYR A 189 8.26 -13.41 8.24
C TYR A 189 9.27 -12.31 7.91
N ALA A 190 9.48 -11.36 8.82
CA ALA A 190 10.49 -10.30 8.67
C ALA A 190 11.93 -10.84 8.64
N GLU A 191 12.20 -11.99 9.26
CA GLU A 191 13.50 -12.65 9.21
C GLU A 191 13.83 -13.30 7.85
N LYS A 192 12.83 -13.49 6.97
CA LYS A 192 13.10 -14.04 5.63
C LYS A 192 14.02 -13.10 4.87
N LYS A 193 15.01 -13.70 4.19
CA LYS A 193 16.05 -12.99 3.42
C LYS A 193 15.49 -11.97 2.42
N ASP A 194 14.37 -12.29 1.78
CA ASP A 194 13.77 -11.48 0.73
C ASP A 194 12.51 -10.73 1.23
N SER A 195 12.28 -10.68 2.54
CA SER A 195 11.18 -9.92 3.11
C SER A 195 11.45 -8.42 2.98
N LEU A 196 10.42 -7.68 2.60
CA LEU A 196 10.43 -6.21 2.68
C LEU A 196 10.14 -5.73 4.10
N TRP A 197 9.58 -6.57 4.96
CA TRP A 197 9.25 -6.20 6.34
C TRP A 197 10.53 -6.14 7.17
N TYR A 198 10.84 -4.95 7.67
CA TYR A 198 11.83 -4.75 8.70
C TYR A 198 11.11 -4.62 10.05
N MET A 199 11.17 -5.70 10.83
CA MET A 199 10.53 -5.79 12.14
C MET A 199 11.37 -6.69 13.04
N PRO A 200 12.51 -6.19 13.57
CA PRO A 200 13.43 -7.01 14.37
C PRO A 200 12.85 -7.38 15.75
N ARG A 201 11.86 -6.61 16.21
CA ARG A 201 11.13 -6.75 17.48
C ARG A 201 9.75 -6.13 17.32
N ARG A 202 8.86 -6.37 18.29
CA ARG A 202 7.50 -5.79 18.33
C ARG A 202 7.49 -4.26 18.33
N TYR A 203 8.45 -3.69 19.05
CA TYR A 203 8.76 -2.27 19.08
C TYR A 203 10.27 -2.10 18.99
N TYR A 204 10.73 -1.08 18.26
CA TYR A 204 12.14 -0.88 17.96
C TYR A 204 12.40 0.56 17.54
N SER A 205 13.68 0.94 17.53
CA SER A 205 14.11 2.25 17.06
C SER A 205 15.19 2.10 16.01
N ILE A 206 15.22 3.03 15.05
CA ILE A 206 16.19 3.04 13.97
C ILE A 206 16.61 4.47 13.66
N ASP A 207 17.92 4.68 13.56
CA ASP A 207 18.52 5.95 13.16
C ASP A 207 18.91 5.87 11.68
N ARG A 208 18.28 6.69 10.83
CA ARG A 208 18.51 6.73 9.37
C ARG A 208 19.12 8.08 8.98
N PRO A 209 20.27 8.12 8.28
CA PRO A 209 20.72 9.35 7.62
C PRO A 209 19.67 9.85 6.62
N VAL A 210 19.28 11.13 6.70
CA VAL A 210 18.22 11.70 5.84
C VAL A 210 18.62 12.98 5.11
N ALA A 211 19.62 13.71 5.61
CA ALA A 211 20.20 14.91 5.01
C ALA A 211 21.64 15.11 5.55
N PRO A 212 22.45 16.06 5.06
CA PRO A 212 23.83 16.23 5.51
C PRO A 212 23.94 16.36 7.04
N LYS A 213 24.71 15.46 7.65
CA LYS A 213 24.89 15.33 9.12
C LYS A 213 23.58 15.32 9.91
N THR A 214 22.50 14.85 9.29
CA THR A 214 21.14 14.86 9.84
C THR A 214 20.58 13.45 9.77
N ILE A 215 20.02 12.98 10.89
CA ILE A 215 19.32 11.69 10.94
C ILE A 215 17.82 11.88 11.21
N LEU A 216 17.06 10.87 10.85
CA LEU A 216 15.76 10.55 11.43
C LEU A 216 15.95 9.43 12.46
N ARG A 217 15.58 9.70 13.71
CA ARG A 217 15.26 8.66 14.69
C ARG A 217 13.79 8.30 14.54
N LEU A 218 13.52 7.11 14.01
CA LEU A 218 12.19 6.52 14.00
C LEU A 218 12.04 5.60 15.20
N VAL A 219 10.99 5.80 15.98
CA VAL A 219 10.60 4.94 17.12
C VAL A 219 9.29 4.27 16.76
N VAL A 220 9.33 2.97 16.50
CA VAL A 220 8.14 2.16 16.18
C VAL A 220 7.65 1.48 17.46
N ILE A 221 6.39 1.69 17.79
CA ILE A 221 5.75 1.17 19.00
C ILE A 221 4.71 0.09 18.66
N ASP A 222 4.54 -0.86 19.56
CA ASP A 222 3.45 -1.83 19.57
C ASP A 222 2.28 -1.22 20.35
N ALA A 223 1.46 -0.45 19.62
CA ALA A 223 0.29 0.21 20.19
C ALA A 223 -0.77 -0.78 20.69
N CYS A 224 -0.84 -1.99 20.12
CA CYS A 224 -1.75 -3.04 20.60
C CYS A 224 -1.40 -3.44 22.04
N ASP A 225 -0.12 -3.65 22.38
CA ASP A 225 0.30 -3.92 23.76
C ASP A 225 0.11 -2.70 24.69
N LEU A 226 0.33 -1.47 24.19
CA LEU A 226 0.12 -0.25 24.99
C LEU A 226 -1.35 -0.03 25.38
N VAL A 227 -2.30 -0.43 24.52
CA VAL A 227 -3.73 -0.29 24.80
C VAL A 227 -4.28 -1.53 25.50
N CYS A 228 -4.00 -2.73 25.02
CA CYS A 228 -4.59 -3.97 25.52
C CYS A 228 -3.89 -4.55 26.75
N GLY A 229 -2.62 -4.22 26.98
CA GLY A 229 -1.85 -4.68 28.13
C GLY A 229 -2.19 -3.97 29.45
N ARG A 230 -3.28 -3.19 29.52
CA ARG A 230 -3.71 -2.51 30.76
C ARG A 230 -4.64 -3.40 31.59
N GLU A 231 -4.84 -3.02 32.86
CA GLU A 231 -5.92 -3.54 33.70
C GLU A 231 -6.76 -2.40 34.28
N PRO A 232 -8.11 -2.50 34.32
CA PRO A 232 -8.90 -3.55 33.69
C PRO A 232 -8.72 -3.56 32.16
N ARG A 233 -8.87 -4.74 31.54
CA ARG A 233 -8.77 -4.91 30.08
C ARG A 233 -9.71 -3.97 29.32
N ASP A 234 -9.22 -3.47 28.19
CA ASP A 234 -9.96 -2.56 27.35
C ASP A 234 -11.01 -3.31 26.53
N VAL A 235 -12.21 -2.74 26.44
CA VAL A 235 -13.34 -3.34 25.70
C VAL A 235 -13.11 -3.41 24.19
N ARG A 236 -12.16 -2.64 23.66
CA ARG A 236 -11.75 -2.67 22.25
C ARG A 236 -10.81 -3.82 21.93
N CYS A 237 -10.29 -4.52 22.94
CA CYS A 237 -9.33 -5.60 22.78
C CYS A 237 -9.99 -6.98 22.89
N THR A 238 -9.81 -7.80 21.85
CA THR A 238 -10.30 -9.19 21.85
C THR A 238 -9.44 -10.08 22.75
N ASP A 239 -9.94 -11.28 23.07
CA ASP A 239 -9.20 -12.26 23.88
C ASP A 239 -7.83 -12.59 23.27
N ARG A 240 -7.74 -12.71 21.93
CA ARG A 240 -6.49 -12.98 21.22
C ARG A 240 -5.47 -11.84 21.36
N MET A 241 -5.93 -10.59 21.32
CA MET A 241 -5.07 -9.43 21.56
C MET A 241 -4.60 -9.39 23.02
N ASN A 242 -5.49 -9.74 23.95
CA ASN A 242 -5.20 -9.80 25.37
C ASN A 242 -4.21 -10.91 25.73
N GLU A 243 -4.23 -12.05 25.02
CA GLU A 243 -3.26 -13.16 25.18
C GLU A 243 -1.84 -12.74 24.82
N GLN A 244 -1.68 -11.80 23.88
CA GLN A 244 -0.39 -11.30 23.41
C GLN A 244 0.06 -9.99 24.07
N SER A 245 -0.61 -9.59 25.16
CA SER A 245 -0.32 -8.35 25.90
C SER A 245 -0.50 -8.52 27.42
N SER A 246 0.23 -7.72 28.19
CA SER A 246 0.18 -7.80 29.64
C SER A 246 0.59 -6.48 30.30
N VAL A 247 0.23 -6.30 31.57
CA VAL A 247 0.67 -5.14 32.36
C VAL A 247 2.19 -5.01 32.36
N LYS A 248 2.90 -6.15 32.42
CA LYS A 248 4.36 -6.19 32.45
C LYS A 248 4.99 -5.75 31.12
N THR A 249 4.49 -6.26 29.99
CA THR A 249 4.99 -5.90 28.65
C THR A 249 4.69 -4.44 28.35
N ARG A 250 3.45 -3.99 28.64
CA ARG A 250 3.03 -2.60 28.52
C ARG A 250 3.95 -1.65 29.29
N GLN A 251 4.21 -1.95 30.57
CA GLN A 251 5.09 -1.12 31.38
C GLN A 251 6.53 -1.11 30.84
N SER A 252 7.06 -2.29 30.47
CA SER A 252 8.40 -2.40 29.88
C SER A 252 8.55 -1.60 28.59
N GLN A 253 7.48 -1.53 27.79
CA GLN A 253 7.45 -0.76 26.55
C GLN A 253 7.43 0.75 26.83
N TYR A 254 6.63 1.25 27.78
CA TYR A 254 6.68 2.67 28.17
C TYR A 254 8.05 3.08 28.72
N GLU A 255 8.67 2.26 29.56
CA GLU A 255 10.03 2.49 30.07
C GLU A 255 11.08 2.47 28.94
N TRP A 256 10.87 1.66 27.91
CA TRP A 256 11.71 1.64 26.72
C TRP A 256 11.48 2.88 25.82
N ILE A 257 10.24 3.34 25.65
CA ILE A 257 9.92 4.57 24.90
C ILE A 257 10.61 5.76 25.55
N GLU A 258 10.45 5.93 26.87
CA GLU A 258 11.08 7.03 27.64
C GLU A 258 12.60 7.03 27.49
N ARG A 259 13.25 5.87 27.61
CA ARG A 259 14.71 5.72 27.43
C ARG A 259 15.16 6.02 25.99
N THR A 260 14.38 5.62 25.00
CA THR A 260 14.71 5.83 23.58
C THR A 260 14.54 7.30 23.20
N LEU A 261 13.48 7.96 23.65
CA LEU A 261 13.21 9.36 23.36
C LEU A 261 14.15 10.32 24.13
N SER A 262 14.58 9.94 25.34
CA SER A 262 15.58 10.71 26.10
C SER A 262 17.00 10.58 25.56
N ALA A 263 17.30 9.58 24.73
CA ALA A 263 18.62 9.38 24.19
C ALA A 263 19.00 10.51 23.21
N GLY A 264 20.17 11.11 23.41
CA GLY A 264 20.68 12.15 22.53
C GLY A 264 21.02 11.64 21.12
N LYS A 265 21.38 12.58 20.24
CA LYS A 265 21.91 12.26 18.90
C LYS A 265 23.30 11.61 19.00
N PRO A 266 23.62 10.63 18.13
CA PRO A 266 24.95 10.03 18.07
C PRO A 266 26.08 11.04 17.74
N SER A 267 27.33 10.66 18.04
CA SER A 267 28.49 11.47 17.65
C SER A 267 28.57 11.63 16.12
N GLY A 268 28.96 12.82 15.65
CA GLY A 268 29.01 13.15 14.22
C GLY A 268 27.68 13.57 13.59
N VAL A 269 26.58 13.52 14.35
CA VAL A 269 25.26 14.01 13.93
C VAL A 269 25.03 15.43 14.44
N GLU A 270 24.70 16.35 13.55
CA GLU A 270 24.38 17.75 13.89
C GLU A 270 22.89 17.93 14.22
N GLN A 271 21.99 17.24 13.51
CA GLN A 271 20.54 17.32 13.72
C GLN A 271 19.87 15.95 13.72
N MET A 272 18.81 15.82 14.52
CA MET A 272 18.07 14.58 14.70
C MET A 272 16.57 14.89 14.67
N TRP A 273 15.92 14.55 13.57
CA TRP A 273 14.47 14.42 13.55
C TRP A 273 14.06 13.25 14.42
N THR A 274 12.89 13.35 15.05
CA THR A 274 12.32 12.26 15.84
C THR A 274 10.87 12.06 15.43
N ILE A 275 10.58 10.88 14.92
CA ILE A 275 9.23 10.43 14.55
C ILE A 275 8.90 9.22 15.43
N VAL A 276 7.68 9.21 15.96
CA VAL A 276 7.11 8.02 16.59
C VAL A 276 6.03 7.47 15.66
N MET A 277 5.99 6.15 15.47
CA MET A 277 4.99 5.47 14.65
C MET A 277 4.36 4.32 15.45
N GLY A 278 3.04 4.26 15.46
CA GLY A 278 2.26 3.14 15.99
C GLY A 278 0.99 2.96 15.17
N HIS A 279 0.16 1.97 15.49
CA HIS A 279 -1.07 1.77 14.74
C HIS A 279 -2.23 2.65 15.22
N TRP A 280 -2.49 2.67 16.54
CA TRP A 280 -3.61 3.40 17.12
C TRP A 280 -3.30 4.90 17.21
N GLY A 281 -4.26 5.75 16.84
CA GLY A 281 -4.07 7.20 16.91
C GLY A 281 -4.05 7.72 18.35
N VAL A 282 -3.08 8.58 18.68
CA VAL A 282 -3.18 9.40 19.90
C VAL A 282 -4.42 10.28 19.79
N TYR A 283 -4.52 11.02 18.68
CA TYR A 283 -5.67 11.83 18.32
C TYR A 283 -6.19 11.44 16.94
N SER A 284 -7.51 11.33 16.79
CA SER A 284 -8.18 11.12 15.51
C SER A 284 -9.61 11.62 15.55
N PHE A 285 -10.07 12.17 14.43
CA PHE A 285 -11.42 12.69 14.28
C PHE A 285 -12.32 11.79 13.42
N ALA A 286 -11.90 10.55 13.13
CA ALA A 286 -12.68 9.56 12.39
C ALA A 286 -13.25 8.46 13.31
N GLY A 287 -13.69 7.35 12.73
CA GLY A 287 -14.50 6.31 13.36
C GLY A 287 -14.01 5.85 14.74
N ASN A 288 -12.73 5.50 14.88
CA ASN A 288 -12.14 5.00 16.13
C ASN A 288 -11.86 6.10 17.15
N ALA A 289 -11.74 7.35 16.70
CA ALA A 289 -11.50 8.53 17.51
C ALA A 289 -10.17 8.49 18.29
N ASP A 290 -10.02 9.39 19.26
CA ASP A 290 -8.88 9.49 20.16
C ASP A 290 -8.66 8.20 20.97
N THR A 291 -7.40 7.87 21.27
CA THR A 291 -7.06 6.75 22.17
C THR A 291 -6.64 7.28 23.55
N PRO A 292 -7.51 7.22 24.58
CA PRO A 292 -7.24 7.84 25.88
C PRO A 292 -5.96 7.34 26.56
N GLU A 293 -5.64 6.05 26.44
CA GLU A 293 -4.44 5.44 27.02
C GLU A 293 -3.16 6.08 26.47
N LEU A 294 -3.16 6.40 25.18
CA LEU A 294 -2.03 7.03 24.52
C LEU A 294 -2.00 8.53 24.83
N ILE A 295 -3.15 9.19 24.94
CA ILE A 295 -3.22 10.59 25.42
C ILE A 295 -2.66 10.71 26.85
N ASP A 296 -3.01 9.77 27.72
CA ASP A 296 -2.62 9.84 29.14
C ASP A 296 -1.13 9.52 29.35
N MET A 297 -0.60 8.54 28.61
CA MET A 297 0.75 8.00 28.89
C MET A 297 1.78 8.33 27.81
N LEU A 298 1.41 8.28 26.53
CA LEU A 298 2.35 8.48 25.41
C LEU A 298 2.53 9.97 25.10
N ASP A 299 1.43 10.71 24.96
CA ASP A 299 1.43 12.11 24.56
C ASP A 299 2.29 13.03 25.45
N PRO A 300 2.33 12.85 26.79
CA PRO A 300 3.22 13.61 27.66
C PRO A 300 4.70 13.36 27.35
N MET A 301 5.08 12.15 26.97
CA MET A 301 6.45 11.83 26.56
C MET A 301 6.78 12.44 25.19
N LEU A 302 5.84 12.39 24.24
CA LEU A 302 6.00 13.04 22.93
C LEU A 302 6.26 14.54 23.09
N LYS A 303 5.51 15.19 24.00
CA LYS A 303 5.71 16.58 24.38
C LYS A 303 7.06 16.82 25.04
N LYS A 304 7.37 16.07 26.10
CA LYS A 304 8.59 16.21 26.90
C LYS A 304 9.85 16.14 26.04
N TYR A 305 9.87 15.23 25.07
CA TYR A 305 11.02 15.01 24.19
C TYR A 305 10.90 15.68 22.82
N LYS A 306 9.90 16.55 22.63
CA LYS A 306 9.70 17.33 21.40
C LYS A 306 9.71 16.47 20.14
N VAL A 307 8.94 15.39 20.16
CA VAL A 307 8.73 14.54 18.98
C VAL A 307 8.10 15.37 17.87
N HIS A 308 8.66 15.30 16.66
CA HIS A 308 8.28 16.19 15.56
C HIS A 308 6.97 15.76 14.89
N ALA A 309 6.74 14.44 14.81
CA ALA A 309 5.50 13.87 14.33
C ALA A 309 5.21 12.48 14.92
N TYR A 310 3.92 12.22 15.09
CA TYR A 310 3.37 10.89 15.32
C TYR A 310 2.63 10.43 14.06
N PHE A 311 2.97 9.26 13.52
CA PHE A 311 2.24 8.64 12.40
C PHE A 311 1.48 7.41 12.88
N ASN A 312 0.24 7.26 12.41
CA ASN A 312 -0.59 6.10 12.71
C ASN A 312 -1.56 5.71 11.60
N GLY A 313 -2.17 4.54 11.75
CA GLY A 313 -3.23 4.01 10.90
C GLY A 313 -4.55 3.94 11.66
N HIS A 314 -5.18 2.77 11.69
CA HIS A 314 -6.33 2.37 12.51
C HIS A 314 -7.65 3.08 12.13
N ASP A 315 -7.64 4.40 12.02
CA ASP A 315 -8.75 5.12 11.44
C ASP A 315 -8.59 5.18 9.92
N HIS A 316 -9.54 4.59 9.20
CA HIS A 316 -9.41 4.41 7.76
C HIS A 316 -9.68 5.69 6.97
N SER A 317 -8.75 6.62 7.07
CA SER A 317 -8.78 7.97 6.53
C SER A 317 -7.37 8.53 6.49
N MET A 318 -7.19 9.68 5.83
CA MET A 318 -5.97 10.46 5.97
C MET A 318 -6.25 11.75 6.72
N GLN A 319 -5.50 12.05 7.78
CA GLN A 319 -5.69 13.25 8.60
C GLN A 319 -4.37 13.92 8.96
N HIS A 320 -4.44 15.24 9.14
CA HIS A 320 -3.43 16.01 9.86
C HIS A 320 -4.10 16.69 11.05
N VAL A 321 -3.73 16.25 12.24
CA VAL A 321 -4.15 16.83 13.52
C VAL A 321 -2.97 17.56 14.14
N ARG A 322 -3.21 18.75 14.68
CA ARG A 322 -2.19 19.61 15.27
C ARG A 322 -2.59 20.02 16.68
N LYS A 323 -1.74 19.72 17.66
CA LYS A 323 -1.89 20.21 19.05
C LYS A 323 -0.90 21.34 19.27
N VAL A 324 -1.40 22.49 19.72
CA VAL A 324 -0.59 23.65 20.06
C VAL A 324 -0.64 23.84 21.57
N ASP A 325 0.50 23.74 22.22
CA ASP A 325 0.63 23.95 23.66
C ASP A 325 0.70 25.44 24.01
N ASN A 326 0.45 25.79 25.28
CA ASN A 326 0.43 27.18 25.76
C ASN A 326 1.78 27.90 25.58
N ASP A 327 2.89 27.15 25.50
CA ASP A 327 4.24 27.66 25.24
C ASP A 327 4.57 27.80 23.74
N GLY A 328 3.59 27.52 22.87
CA GLY A 328 3.73 27.58 21.43
C GLY A 328 4.31 26.31 20.79
N LEU A 329 4.63 25.27 21.57
CA LEU A 329 5.09 24.00 21.02
C LEU A 329 3.99 23.36 20.18
N VAL A 330 4.35 22.95 18.97
CA VAL A 330 3.44 22.31 18.01
C VAL A 330 3.76 20.83 17.93
N ARG A 331 2.76 19.98 18.16
CA ARG A 331 2.83 18.53 17.96
C ARG A 331 1.94 18.13 16.79
N ASN A 332 2.49 17.37 15.85
CA ASN A 332 1.81 16.95 14.62
C ASN A 332 1.47 15.46 14.69
N TYR A 333 0.22 15.12 14.39
CA TYR A 333 -0.28 13.75 14.34
C TYR A 333 -0.85 13.52 12.94
N PHE A 334 -0.38 12.48 12.28
CA PHE A 334 -0.73 12.13 10.92
C PHE A 334 -1.36 10.74 10.90
N VAL A 335 -2.64 10.68 10.57
CA VAL A 335 -3.36 9.42 10.36
C VAL A 335 -3.25 9.07 8.89
N SER A 336 -2.70 7.91 8.54
CA SER A 336 -2.54 7.38 7.18
C SER A 336 -3.06 5.94 7.10
N GLY A 337 -4.33 5.74 7.46
CA GLY A 337 -4.99 4.43 7.48
C GLY A 337 -5.87 4.13 6.27
N ALA A 338 -5.68 4.84 5.16
CA ALA A 338 -6.55 4.73 3.99
C ALA A 338 -6.02 3.78 2.90
N GLY A 339 -5.15 2.82 3.26
CA GLY A 339 -4.37 2.05 2.30
C GLY A 339 -5.13 0.99 1.50
N GLY A 340 -6.39 0.70 1.86
CA GLY A 340 -7.21 -0.24 1.10
C GLY A 340 -8.47 -0.71 1.82
N TYR A 341 -8.53 -0.60 3.14
CA TYR A 341 -9.70 -1.01 3.91
C TYR A 341 -10.81 0.05 3.97
N ARG A 342 -12.00 -0.33 4.44
CA ARG A 342 -13.23 0.49 4.34
C ARG A 342 -13.04 1.89 4.92
N ILE A 343 -13.31 2.94 4.14
CA ILE A 343 -13.12 4.32 4.62
C ILE A 343 -14.06 4.68 5.77
N HIS A 344 -13.51 5.24 6.84
CA HIS A 344 -14.27 5.76 7.98
C HIS A 344 -14.85 7.14 7.69
N THR A 345 -15.97 7.44 8.36
CA THR A 345 -16.53 8.79 8.39
C THR A 345 -15.92 9.62 9.53
N LEU A 346 -15.92 10.94 9.39
CA LEU A 346 -15.58 11.83 10.50
C LEU A 346 -16.64 11.79 11.60
N GLN A 347 -16.18 11.98 12.84
CA GLN A 347 -17.03 12.22 14.00
C GLN A 347 -17.88 13.48 13.81
N PRO A 348 -19.06 13.56 14.45
CA PRO A 348 -19.88 14.76 14.41
C PRO A 348 -19.09 16.01 14.83
N LYS A 349 -19.22 17.10 14.06
CA LYS A 349 -18.53 18.39 14.28
C LYS A 349 -16.99 18.35 14.21
N ALA A 350 -16.38 17.25 13.77
CA ALA A 350 -14.92 17.12 13.60
C ALA A 350 -14.29 18.30 12.85
N ARG A 351 -14.86 18.69 11.70
CA ARG A 351 -14.34 19.80 10.87
C ARG A 351 -14.46 21.19 11.53
N ALA A 352 -15.26 21.32 12.59
CA ALA A 352 -15.33 22.55 13.37
C ALA A 352 -14.25 22.63 14.46
N ASN A 353 -13.56 21.52 14.75
CA ASN A 353 -12.46 21.50 15.71
C ASN A 353 -11.18 22.05 15.04
N PRO A 354 -10.54 23.10 15.59
CA PRO A 354 -9.36 23.71 14.99
C PRO A 354 -8.11 22.81 15.02
N ASP A 355 -8.09 21.78 15.87
CA ASP A 355 -6.99 20.81 15.92
C ASP A 355 -6.97 19.94 14.65
N LEU A 356 -8.13 19.69 14.01
CA LEU A 356 -8.21 18.98 12.75
C LEU A 356 -7.87 19.92 11.58
N VAL A 357 -6.61 19.93 11.18
CA VAL A 357 -6.11 20.82 10.11
C VAL A 357 -6.58 20.33 8.74
N HIS A 358 -6.54 19.02 8.49
CA HIS A 358 -7.03 18.44 7.25
C HIS A 358 -7.54 17.01 7.47
N ALA A 359 -8.55 16.62 6.68
CA ALA A 359 -9.04 15.24 6.61
C ALA A 359 -9.52 14.92 5.20
N ALA A 360 -8.96 13.85 4.63
CA ALA A 360 -9.36 13.24 3.38
C ALA A 360 -10.00 11.87 3.65
N LEU A 361 -11.23 11.70 3.19
CA LEU A 361 -12.03 10.48 3.34
C LEU A 361 -12.06 9.71 2.01
N THR A 362 -10.86 9.41 1.51
CA THR A 362 -10.63 8.61 0.31
C THR A 362 -9.44 7.71 0.54
N HIS A 363 -9.32 6.65 -0.26
CA HIS A 363 -8.15 5.79 -0.25
C HIS A 363 -6.89 6.54 -0.68
N GLY A 364 -5.75 6.17 -0.13
CA GLY A 364 -4.51 6.87 -0.41
C GLY A 364 -3.39 6.55 0.58
N PHE A 365 -2.36 7.40 0.53
CA PHE A 365 -1.14 7.29 1.32
C PHE A 365 -0.54 8.67 1.54
N MET A 366 0.52 8.75 2.35
CA MET A 366 1.31 9.97 2.48
C MET A 366 2.68 9.80 1.83
N SER A 367 3.13 10.86 1.17
CA SER A 367 4.52 11.02 0.74
C SER A 367 5.21 12.02 1.67
N VAL A 368 6.44 11.71 2.06
CA VAL A 368 7.25 12.59 2.90
C VAL A 368 8.58 12.88 2.24
N HIS A 369 8.95 14.15 2.20
CA HIS A 369 10.23 14.62 1.69
C HIS A 369 10.99 15.40 2.78
N MET A 370 12.13 14.88 3.22
CA MET A 370 12.94 15.40 4.31
C MET A 370 14.20 16.11 3.79
N THR A 371 14.48 17.26 4.38
CA THR A 371 15.75 17.96 4.32
C THR A 371 16.29 18.18 5.73
N ARG A 372 17.40 18.92 5.83
CA ARG A 372 17.98 19.34 7.09
C ARG A 372 17.02 20.14 8.00
N THR A 373 16.10 20.93 7.43
CA THR A 373 15.31 21.93 8.18
C THR A 373 13.79 21.82 8.00
N ARG A 374 13.35 20.95 7.09
CA ARG A 374 11.93 20.65 6.90
C ARG A 374 11.74 19.17 6.64
N PHE A 375 10.61 18.61 7.01
CA PHE A 375 10.04 17.54 6.21
C PHE A 375 8.61 17.87 5.80
N ARG A 376 8.37 17.76 4.49
CA ARG A 376 7.09 18.03 3.84
C ARG A 376 6.27 16.77 3.82
N VAL A 377 5.04 16.83 4.32
CA VAL A 377 4.08 15.73 4.25
C VAL A 377 3.01 16.09 3.22
N GLN A 378 2.74 15.16 2.31
CA GLN A 378 1.68 15.27 1.30
C GLN A 378 0.72 14.11 1.43
N LEU A 379 -0.58 14.38 1.47
CA LEU A 379 -1.62 13.36 1.42
C LEU A 379 -1.99 13.15 -0.04
N VAL A 380 -1.88 11.92 -0.51
CA VAL A 380 -2.04 11.53 -1.91
C VAL A 380 -3.16 10.51 -2.01
N ASP A 381 -4.11 10.70 -2.91
CA ASP A 381 -5.21 9.74 -3.09
C ASP A 381 -4.85 8.54 -3.99
N ASP A 382 -5.81 7.62 -4.17
CA ASP A 382 -5.68 6.43 -5.01
C ASP A 382 -5.69 6.71 -6.53
N THR A 383 -5.66 7.98 -6.93
CA THR A 383 -5.41 8.43 -8.31
C THR A 383 -4.05 9.10 -8.48
N GLY A 384 -3.36 9.40 -7.38
CA GLY A 384 -2.08 10.11 -7.37
C GLY A 384 -2.22 11.64 -7.20
N GLU A 385 -3.42 12.16 -6.91
CA GLU A 385 -3.64 13.58 -6.66
C GLU A 385 -3.17 13.96 -5.25
N ILE A 386 -2.42 15.07 -5.15
CA ILE A 386 -2.02 15.63 -3.85
C ILE A 386 -3.17 16.48 -3.29
N LEU A 387 -3.86 15.95 -2.28
CA LEU A 387 -5.02 16.60 -1.65
C LEU A 387 -4.63 17.66 -0.62
N TYR A 388 -3.46 17.50 0.00
CA TYR A 388 -2.99 18.37 1.06
C TYR A 388 -1.47 18.33 1.15
N THR A 389 -0.87 19.45 1.53
CA THR A 389 0.58 19.57 1.77
C THR A 389 0.81 20.42 3.02
N THR A 390 1.70 19.96 3.91
CA THR A 390 2.17 20.71 5.06
C THR A 390 3.67 20.52 5.26
N ASP A 391 4.33 21.53 5.84
CA ASP A 391 5.74 21.47 6.19
C ASP A 391 5.87 21.44 7.72
N VAL A 392 6.52 20.40 8.26
CA VAL A 392 7.00 20.40 9.64
C VAL A 392 8.41 20.99 9.65
N ARG A 393 8.62 22.01 10.49
CA ARG A 393 9.92 22.67 10.69
C ARG A 393 10.67 22.03 11.85
N TYR A 394 12.00 22.10 11.80
CA TYR A 394 12.86 21.50 12.81
C TYR A 394 12.84 22.28 14.13
N ASP A 395 12.81 23.61 14.04
CA ASP A 395 12.90 24.53 15.17
C ASP A 395 11.54 24.91 15.77
#